data_AF-A0A6I3SH65-F1
#
_entry.id   AF-A0A6I3SH65-F1
#
_cell.length_a   1.000
_cell.length_b   1.000
_cell.length_c   1.000
_cell.angle_alpha   90.00
_cell.angle_beta   90.00
_cell.angle_gamma   90.00
#
_symmetry.space_group_name_H-M   'P 1'
#
loop_
_entity.id
_entity.type
_entity.pdbx_description
1 polymer ?
#
loop_
_entity_poly.entity_id
_entity_poly.type
_entity_poly.pdbx_seq_one_letter_code
_entity_poly.pdbx_strand_id
1 'polypeptide(L)'
;MNGKVSSMRRIPLYQPSDHGYHVSQLPTPFGTLTYTVQPGDTLGKIARDYVTTVHNILLFNRIPDLDFIYPGQAIVIPLSPPESILYTVRPGDSLYTISNRFGTGLNLTIAINYLFPPYIIYPGQQLVVNPSLR
;
A
#
# COMPACT_ATOMS: atom_id res chain seq x y z
N MET A 1 14.05 2.38 -29.61
CA MET A 1 13.18 3.30 -28.84
C MET A 1 13.41 3.02 -27.37
N ASN A 2 14.35 3.74 -26.76
CA ASN A 2 14.83 3.48 -25.41
C ASN A 2 14.22 4.49 -24.45
N GLY A 3 13.18 4.09 -23.73
CA GLY A 3 12.55 4.88 -22.67
C GLY A 3 12.76 4.19 -21.33
N LYS A 4 13.83 4.58 -20.64
CA LYS A 4 14.16 4.36 -19.21
C LYS A 4 13.17 3.47 -18.44
N VAL A 5 13.60 2.23 -18.20
CA VAL A 5 13.04 1.40 -17.12
C VAL A 5 13.23 2.20 -15.84
N SER A 6 12.13 2.73 -15.30
CA SER A 6 12.15 3.52 -14.09
C SER A 6 12.70 2.64 -12.98
N SER A 7 13.92 2.94 -12.54
CA SER A 7 14.54 2.37 -11.34
C SER A 7 13.77 2.90 -10.13
N MET A 8 12.53 2.43 -9.96
CA MET A 8 11.67 2.84 -8.87
C MET A 8 12.03 2.02 -7.65
N ARG A 9 12.77 2.70 -6.78
CA ARG A 9 12.99 2.45 -5.36
C ARG A 9 11.86 1.56 -4.81
N ARG A 10 12.23 0.41 -4.25
CA ARG A 10 11.41 -0.29 -3.26
C ARG A 10 10.73 0.78 -2.40
N ILE A 11 9.44 0.63 -2.08
CA ILE A 11 8.85 1.41 -0.99
C ILE A 11 9.85 1.25 0.16
N PRO A 12 10.50 2.32 0.64
CA PRO A 12 11.54 2.17 1.63
C PRO A 12 10.92 1.40 2.79
N LEU A 13 11.39 0.17 3.04
CA LEU A 13 11.12 -0.49 4.31
C LEU A 13 11.68 0.48 5.33
N TYR A 14 10.79 1.16 6.04
CA TYR A 14 11.17 2.13 7.05
C TYR A 14 12.15 1.44 8.01
N GLN A 15 13.40 1.88 7.99
CA GLN A 15 14.37 1.58 9.02
C GLN A 15 14.24 2.72 10.03
N PRO A 16 13.76 2.46 11.26
CA PRO A 16 13.69 3.48 12.29
C PRO A 16 15.10 3.78 12.78
N SER A 17 15.83 4.62 12.05
CA SER A 17 17.06 5.21 12.55
C SER A 17 17.23 6.59 11.93
N ASP A 18 16.82 7.56 12.73
CA ASP A 18 17.23 8.95 12.72
C ASP A 18 16.65 9.86 11.60
N HIS A 19 16.27 11.06 12.04
CA HIS A 19 15.93 12.25 11.24
C HIS A 19 14.49 12.40 10.72
N GLY A 20 13.59 12.89 11.58
CA GLY A 20 12.59 13.94 11.29
C GLY A 20 11.99 14.11 9.88
N TYR A 21 11.47 13.05 9.26
CA TYR A 21 10.74 13.17 7.99
C TYR A 21 9.31 13.68 8.23
N HIS A 22 8.94 14.76 7.55
CA HIS A 22 7.56 15.22 7.47
C HIS A 22 6.72 14.13 6.78
N VAL A 23 5.84 13.47 7.54
CA VAL A 23 4.97 12.35 7.10
C VAL A 23 4.10 12.69 5.86
N SER A 24 4.02 13.97 5.50
CA SER A 24 3.35 14.50 4.31
C SER A 24 3.97 14.11 2.97
N GLN A 25 5.10 13.40 2.94
CA GLN A 25 5.84 13.10 1.70
C GLN A 25 5.98 11.61 1.37
N LEU A 26 5.51 10.70 2.24
CA LEU A 26 5.44 9.30 1.85
C LEU A 26 4.34 9.14 0.80
N PRO A 27 4.61 8.51 -0.35
CA PRO A 27 3.57 8.23 -1.33
C PRO A 27 2.49 7.39 -0.64
N THR A 28 1.27 7.90 -0.59
CA THR A 28 0.12 7.14 -0.11
C THR A 28 0.05 5.86 -0.95
N PRO A 29 0.06 4.65 -0.36
CA PRO A 29 -0.04 3.39 -1.11
C PRO A 29 -1.45 3.20 -1.64
N PHE A 30 -1.78 3.97 -2.66
CA PHE A 30 -3.10 4.01 -3.25
C PHE A 30 -3.02 3.59 -4.71
N GLY A 31 -3.96 2.74 -5.12
CA GLY A 31 -4.03 2.23 -6.48
C GLY A 31 -3.11 1.03 -6.71
N THR A 32 -2.41 1.03 -7.83
CA THR A 32 -1.66 -0.14 -8.30
C THR A 32 -0.28 0.21 -8.82
N LEU A 33 0.62 -0.76 -8.76
CA LEU A 33 1.97 -0.69 -9.31
C LEU A 33 2.16 -1.84 -10.30
N THR A 34 2.64 -1.56 -11.51
CA THR A 34 3.13 -2.64 -12.39
C THR A 34 4.54 -3.05 -11.97
N TYR A 35 4.71 -4.33 -11.68
CA TYR A 35 5.96 -4.94 -11.25
C TYR A 35 6.38 -6.03 -12.23
N THR A 36 7.63 -5.99 -12.66
CA THR A 36 8.22 -7.08 -13.44
C THR A 36 8.88 -8.06 -12.47
N VAL A 37 8.40 -9.30 -12.47
CA VAL A 37 8.90 -10.40 -11.64
C VAL A 37 10.38 -10.63 -11.93
N GLN A 38 11.19 -10.74 -10.88
CA GLN A 38 12.64 -10.97 -10.93
C GLN A 38 12.97 -12.45 -10.62
N PRO A 39 14.15 -12.93 -11.05
CA PRO A 39 14.65 -14.24 -10.63
C PRO A 39 14.69 -14.39 -9.10
N GLY A 40 14.02 -15.41 -8.56
CA GLY A 40 13.98 -15.70 -7.11
C GLY A 40 12.83 -15.06 -6.33
N ASP A 41 11.95 -14.32 -7.01
CA ASP A 41 10.72 -13.81 -6.43
C ASP A 41 9.71 -14.91 -6.12
N THR A 42 8.89 -14.65 -5.10
CA THR A 42 7.66 -15.39 -4.84
C THR A 42 6.53 -14.38 -4.59
N LEU A 43 5.28 -14.75 -4.89
CA LEU A 43 4.14 -13.88 -4.59
C LEU A 43 4.09 -13.49 -3.11
N GLY A 44 4.52 -14.37 -2.20
CA GLY A 44 4.59 -14.07 -0.76
C GLY A 44 5.64 -13.01 -0.40
N LYS A 45 6.81 -13.02 -1.04
CA LYS A 45 7.82 -11.95 -0.85
C LYS A 45 7.31 -10.63 -1.40
N ILE A 46 6.77 -10.64 -2.62
CA ILE A 46 6.21 -9.46 -3.27
C ILE A 46 5.07 -8.87 -2.44
N ALA A 47 4.11 -9.69 -2.00
CA ALA A 47 2.98 -9.23 -1.18
C ALA A 47 3.45 -8.52 0.10
N ARG A 48 4.47 -9.08 0.77
CA ARG A 48 5.06 -8.48 1.96
C ARG A 48 5.75 -7.16 1.68
N ASP A 49 6.57 -7.10 0.63
CA ASP A 49 7.37 -5.92 0.28
C ASP A 49 6.50 -4.72 -0.12
N TYR A 50 5.29 -4.98 -0.64
CA TYR A 50 4.34 -3.95 -1.06
C TYR A 50 3.10 -3.84 -0.15
N VAL A 51 3.11 -4.52 1.01
CA VAL A 51 2.05 -4.51 2.03
C VAL A 51 0.66 -4.74 1.43
N THR A 52 0.58 -5.81 0.66
CA THR A 52 -0.65 -6.36 0.11
C THR A 52 -0.74 -7.84 0.47
N THR A 53 -1.74 -8.55 -0.06
CA THR A 53 -1.87 -9.99 0.12
C THR A 53 -1.65 -10.72 -1.18
N VAL A 54 -1.19 -11.96 -1.09
CA VAL A 54 -1.09 -12.87 -2.24
C VAL A 54 -2.45 -12.98 -2.94
N HIS A 55 -3.53 -13.11 -2.16
CA HIS A 55 -4.90 -13.16 -2.67
C HIS A 55 -5.26 -11.91 -3.49
N ASN A 56 -4.94 -10.71 -3.01
CA ASN A 56 -5.19 -9.47 -3.73
C ASN A 56 -4.40 -9.41 -5.04
N ILE A 57 -3.13 -9.83 -5.04
CA ILE A 57 -2.31 -9.89 -6.27
C ILE A 57 -2.93 -10.88 -7.27
N LEU A 58 -3.35 -12.07 -6.84
CA LEU A 58 -3.98 -13.07 -7.71
C LEU A 58 -5.27 -12.54 -8.34
N LEU A 59 -6.16 -11.98 -7.51
CA LEU A 59 -7.43 -11.40 -7.97
C LEU A 59 -7.20 -10.28 -9.01
N PHE A 60 -6.27 -9.36 -8.74
CA PHE A 60 -6.03 -8.22 -9.62
C PHE A 60 -5.47 -8.63 -10.98
N ASN A 61 -4.64 -9.68 -11.00
CA ASN A 61 -4.01 -10.18 -12.22
C ASN A 61 -4.79 -11.30 -12.91
N ARG A 62 -5.93 -11.73 -12.34
CA ARG A 62 -6.69 -12.90 -12.81
C ARG A 62 -5.82 -14.16 -12.92
N ILE A 63 -4.88 -14.32 -11.98
CA ILE A 63 -4.00 -15.49 -11.92
C ILE A 63 -4.73 -16.58 -11.12
N PRO A 64 -4.94 -17.78 -11.71
CA PRO A 64 -5.76 -18.81 -11.09
C PRO A 64 -5.07 -19.55 -9.93
N ASP A 65 -3.74 -19.54 -9.86
CA ASP A 65 -3.00 -20.29 -8.83
C ASP A 65 -1.64 -19.64 -8.45
N LEU A 66 -1.16 -19.93 -7.24
CA LEU A 66 0.01 -19.37 -6.55
C LEU A 66 1.34 -19.58 -7.30
N ASP A 67 1.44 -20.63 -8.12
CA ASP A 67 2.69 -21.09 -8.72
C ASP A 67 2.99 -20.50 -10.12
N PHE A 68 2.21 -19.53 -10.59
CA PHE A 68 2.27 -19.01 -11.97
C PHE A 68 2.92 -17.63 -12.13
N ILE A 69 3.93 -17.30 -11.32
CA ILE A 69 4.80 -16.15 -11.65
C ILE A 69 6.16 -16.61 -12.17
N TYR A 70 6.60 -16.01 -13.27
CA TYR A 70 7.89 -16.30 -13.90
C TYR A 70 8.73 -15.03 -14.06
N PRO A 71 10.07 -15.10 -13.97
CA PRO A 71 10.93 -13.96 -14.22
C PRO A 71 10.63 -13.29 -15.56
N GLY A 72 10.53 -11.96 -15.57
CA GLY A 72 10.15 -11.16 -16.74
C GLY A 72 8.64 -10.93 -16.90
N GLN A 73 7.78 -11.65 -16.17
CA GLN A 73 6.34 -11.41 -16.19
C GLN A 73 6.00 -10.07 -15.54
N ALA A 74 5.20 -9.25 -16.23
CA ALA A 74 4.61 -8.06 -15.63
C ALA A 74 3.33 -8.44 -14.88
N ILE A 75 3.27 -8.09 -13.60
CA ILE A 75 2.09 -8.24 -12.74
C ILE A 75 1.70 -6.88 -12.16
N VAL A 76 0.44 -6.73 -11.79
CA VAL A 76 -0.12 -5.55 -11.13
C VAL A 76 -0.21 -5.83 -9.62
N ILE A 77 0.48 -5.02 -8.84
CA ILE A 77 0.46 -5.10 -7.38
C ILE A 77 -0.52 -4.04 -6.87
N PRO A 78 -1.65 -4.45 -6.25
CA PRO A 78 -2.53 -3.51 -5.57
C PRO A 78 -1.86 -3.02 -4.29
N LEU A 79 -1.64 -1.71 -4.16
CA LEU A 79 -1.01 -1.07 -3.01
C LEU A 79 -2.02 -0.80 -1.88
N SER A 80 -3.30 -0.86 -2.19
CA SER A 80 -4.41 -0.80 -1.25
C SER A 80 -5.39 -1.95 -1.53
N PRO A 81 -6.20 -2.37 -0.54
CA PRO A 81 -7.29 -3.30 -0.80
C PRO A 81 -8.24 -2.79 -1.90
N PRO A 82 -8.96 -3.68 -2.60
CA PRO A 82 -9.96 -3.29 -3.58
C PRO A 82 -10.98 -2.31 -2.99
N GLU A 83 -11.43 -1.35 -3.80
CA GLU A 83 -12.44 -0.35 -3.41
C GLU A 83 -12.00 0.63 -2.31
N SER A 84 -10.70 0.63 -1.97
CA SER A 84 -10.13 1.71 -1.17
C SER A 84 -10.29 3.07 -1.87
N ILE A 85 -10.42 4.12 -1.06
CA ILE A 85 -10.49 5.52 -1.49
C ILE A 85 -9.48 6.36 -0.71
N LEU A 86 -9.14 7.54 -1.24
CA LEU A 86 -8.39 8.55 -0.51
C LEU A 86 -9.32 9.48 0.27
N TYR A 87 -9.04 9.62 1.56
CA TYR A 87 -9.68 10.57 2.45
C TYR A 87 -8.70 11.65 2.89
N THR A 88 -9.06 12.91 2.70
CA THR A 88 -8.29 14.05 3.23
C THR A 88 -8.72 14.32 4.67
N VAL A 89 -7.78 14.17 5.60
CA VAL A 89 -7.97 14.46 7.03
C VAL A 89 -8.40 15.91 7.22
N ARG A 90 -9.43 16.12 8.05
CA ARG A 90 -10.03 17.42 8.35
C ARG A 90 -9.66 17.86 9.77
N PRO A 91 -9.72 19.17 10.08
CA PRO A 91 -9.63 19.64 11.46
C PRO A 91 -10.65 18.92 12.36
N GLY A 92 -10.18 18.39 13.48
CA GLY A 92 -11.01 17.62 14.43
C GLY A 92 -11.09 16.11 14.15
N ASP A 93 -10.52 15.63 13.04
CA ASP A 93 -10.43 14.19 12.80
C ASP A 93 -9.41 13.51 13.73
N SER A 94 -9.69 12.25 14.05
CA SER A 94 -8.76 11.30 14.65
C SER A 94 -8.72 10.03 13.80
N LEU A 95 -7.67 9.21 13.94
CA LEU A 95 -7.63 7.91 13.26
C LEU A 95 -8.84 7.06 13.60
N TYR A 96 -9.27 7.07 14.86
CA TYR A 96 -10.43 6.30 15.32
C TYR A 96 -11.73 6.77 14.67
N THR A 97 -11.98 8.07 14.62
CA THR A 97 -13.21 8.61 14.02
C THR A 97 -13.25 8.36 12.51
N ILE A 98 -12.11 8.48 11.83
CA ILE A 98 -11.99 8.14 10.40
C ILE A 98 -12.21 6.65 10.18
N SER A 99 -11.49 5.78 10.90
CA SER A 99 -11.57 4.33 10.70
C SER A 99 -12.99 3.80 10.92
N ASN A 100 -13.69 4.32 11.92
CA ASN A 100 -15.09 3.94 12.19
C ASN A 100 -16.05 4.49 11.15
N ARG A 101 -15.84 5.74 10.70
CA ARG A 101 -16.69 6.35 9.65
C ARG A 101 -16.68 5.50 8.38
N PHE A 102 -15.52 5.02 7.97
CA PHE A 102 -15.39 4.19 6.78
C PHE A 102 -15.58 2.69 7.07
N GLY A 103 -15.50 2.24 8.32
CA GLY A 103 -15.63 0.81 8.64
C GLY A 103 -14.37 0.00 8.31
N THR A 104 -13.27 0.65 7.95
CA THR A 104 -11.98 0.00 7.66
C THR A 104 -11.37 -0.66 8.90
N GLY A 105 -11.71 -0.18 10.10
CA GLY A 105 -11.10 -0.61 11.35
C GLY A 105 -9.74 0.05 11.60
N LEU A 106 -9.45 0.33 12.87
CA LEU A 106 -8.28 1.12 13.26
C LEU A 106 -6.95 0.45 12.85
N ASN A 107 -6.77 -0.83 13.18
CA ASN A 107 -5.53 -1.56 12.91
C ASN A 107 -5.22 -1.65 11.41
N LEU A 108 -6.25 -1.88 10.59
CA LEU A 108 -6.09 -1.94 9.15
C LEU A 108 -5.82 -0.54 8.56
N THR A 109 -6.46 0.50 9.09
CA THR A 109 -6.17 1.90 8.71
C THR A 109 -4.71 2.25 9.01
N ILE A 110 -4.19 1.87 10.18
CA ILE A 110 -2.78 2.06 10.54
C ILE A 110 -1.87 1.32 9.56
N ALA A 111 -2.14 0.03 9.32
CA ALA A 111 -1.30 -0.82 8.50
C ALA A 111 -1.24 -0.36 7.04
N ILE A 112 -2.38 -0.09 6.40
CA ILE A 112 -2.44 0.33 5.00
C ILE A 112 -1.81 1.70 4.80
N ASN A 113 -1.86 2.59 5.80
CA ASN A 113 -1.29 3.93 5.68
C ASN A 113 0.17 4.04 6.17
N TYR A 114 0.82 2.92 6.48
CA TYR A 114 2.16 2.88 7.05
C TYR A 114 2.35 3.83 8.25
N LEU A 115 1.34 3.90 9.12
CA LEU A 115 1.42 4.76 10.29
C LEU A 115 2.21 4.04 11.38
N PHE A 116 3.14 4.76 11.99
CA PHE A 116 3.95 4.28 13.10
C PHE A 116 3.59 5.04 14.38
N PRO A 117 3.77 4.44 15.58
CA PRO A 117 3.61 5.17 16.83
C PRO A 117 4.39 6.49 16.78
N PRO A 118 3.80 7.62 17.22
CA PRO A 118 2.54 7.75 17.97
C PRO A 118 1.23 7.77 17.15
N TYR A 119 1.25 7.36 15.88
CA TYR A 119 0.08 7.30 14.97
C TYR A 119 -0.62 8.65 14.78
N ILE A 120 0.14 9.73 14.79
CA ILE A 120 -0.39 11.08 14.61
C ILE A 120 -0.76 11.31 13.14
N ILE A 121 -1.91 11.94 12.94
CA ILE A 121 -2.37 12.43 11.63
C ILE A 121 -2.57 13.94 11.68
N TYR A 122 -2.47 14.59 10.52
CA TYR A 122 -2.59 16.05 10.40
C TYR A 122 -3.68 16.44 9.40
N PRO A 123 -4.41 17.55 9.64
CA PRO A 123 -5.30 18.10 8.62
C PRO A 123 -4.59 18.29 7.28
N GLY A 124 -5.25 17.90 6.19
CA GLY A 124 -4.69 17.91 4.83
C GLY A 124 -3.94 16.62 4.44
N GLN A 125 -3.57 15.76 5.39
CA GLN A 125 -3.00 14.44 5.10
C GLN A 125 -4.01 13.58 4.35
N GLN A 126 -3.54 12.83 3.34
CA GLN A 126 -4.36 11.83 2.67
C GLN A 126 -4.18 10.47 3.33
N LEU A 127 -5.29 9.80 3.62
CA LEU A 127 -5.33 8.43 4.13
C LEU A 127 -6.10 7.53 3.16
N VAL A 128 -5.56 6.36 2.90
CA VAL A 128 -6.29 5.24 2.31
C VAL A 128 -7.27 4.71 3.34
N VAL A 129 -8.54 4.69 2.97
CA VAL A 129 -9.61 4.05 3.75
C VAL A 129 -10.38 3.11 2.83
N ASN A 130 -11.10 2.16 3.40
CA ASN A 130 -11.91 1.20 2.65
C ASN A 130 -13.34 1.16 3.21
N PRO A 131 -14.35 1.67 2.47
CA PRO A 131 -15.75 1.68 2.89
C PRO A 131 -16.45 0.32 2.77
N SER A 132 -15.87 -0.63 2.04
CA SER A 132 -16.50 -1.90 1.67
C SER A 132 -16.20 -3.06 2.61
N LEU A 133 -15.35 -2.85 3.63
CA LEU A 133 -14.99 -3.83 4.64
C LEU A 133 -15.89 -3.81 5.89
N ARG A 134 -17.10 -3.24 5.77
CA ARG A 134 -18.11 -3.20 6.85
C ARG A 134 -18.75 -4.54 7.14
#